data_AF-A0A1A7Z7Z1-F1
#
_entry.id   AF-A0A1A7Z7Z1-F1
#
_cell.length_a   1.000
_cell.length_b   1.000
_cell.length_c   1.000
_cell.angle_alpha   90.00
_cell.angle_beta   90.00
_cell.angle_gamma   90.00
#
_symmetry.space_group_name_H-M   'P 1'
#
loop_
_entity.id
_entity.type
_entity.pdbx_description
1 polymer ?
#
loop_
_entity_poly.entity_id
_entity_poly.type
_entity_poly.pdbx_seq_one_letter_code
_entity_poly.pdbx_strand_id
1 'polypeptide(L)'
;MEAAINTIVGQFKEFAGKDGSSSTLSKDEFHKLVTSQLPNFVKNAKDPGAIDQLMSSLDENNDGELTFSEFWQLIGKLACKQGGFCQ
;
A
#
# COMPACT_ATOMS: atom_id res chain seq x y z
N MET A 1 12.69 -13.94 5.72
CA MET A 1 11.26 -13.63 5.51
C MET A 1 10.73 -12.74 6.63
N GLU A 2 11.00 -13.08 7.89
CA GLU A 2 10.64 -12.27 9.07
C GLU A 2 11.15 -10.82 9.03
N ALA A 3 12.37 -10.59 8.55
CA ALA A 3 12.93 -9.24 8.43
C ALA A 3 12.12 -8.36 7.45
N ALA A 4 11.70 -8.91 6.30
CA ALA A 4 10.92 -8.17 5.32
C ALA A 4 9.52 -7.81 5.85
N ILE A 5 8.89 -8.74 6.58
CA ILE A 5 7.60 -8.49 7.24
C ILE A 5 7.74 -7.37 8.27
N ASN A 6 8.78 -7.41 9.12
CA ASN A 6 9.06 -6.35 10.09
C ASN A 6 9.33 -5.00 9.41
N THR A 7 10.05 -4.98 8.29
CA THR A 7 10.25 -3.75 7.52
C THR A 7 8.92 -3.21 6.98
N ILE A 8 8.07 -4.05 6.39
CA ILE A 8 6.77 -3.62 5.84
C ILE A 8 5.84 -3.10 6.95
N VAL A 9 5.78 -3.80 8.10
CA VAL A 9 5.02 -3.36 9.28
C VAL A 9 5.58 -2.05 9.83
N GLY A 10 6.90 -1.91 9.90
CA GLY A 10 7.56 -0.70 10.36
C GLY A 10 7.24 0.49 9.46
N GLN A 11 7.32 0.31 8.14
CA GLN A 11 6.95 1.33 7.15
C GLN A 11 5.47 1.67 7.29
N PHE A 12 4.57 0.68 7.32
CA PHE A 12 3.14 0.91 7.51
C PHE A 12 2.87 1.78 8.74
N LYS A 13 3.48 1.45 9.89
CA LYS A 13 3.32 2.22 11.13
C LYS A 13 3.92 3.63 11.04
N GLU A 14 5.03 3.80 10.34
CA GLU A 14 5.69 5.10 10.15
C GLU A 14 4.80 6.07 9.35
N PHE A 15 4.12 5.57 8.31
CA PHE A 15 3.18 6.36 7.51
C PHE A 15 1.80 6.48 8.18
N ALA A 16 1.23 5.40 8.72
CA ALA A 16 -0.06 5.42 9.43
C ALA A 16 -0.04 6.35 10.66
N GLY A 17 1.06 6.36 11.40
CA GLY A 17 1.22 7.19 12.60
C GLY A 17 1.25 8.71 12.34
N LYS A 18 1.25 9.16 11.09
CA LYS A 18 1.41 10.58 10.74
C LYS A 18 0.16 11.43 10.98
N ASP A 19 -1.02 10.81 10.90
CA ASP A 19 -2.32 11.49 11.09
C ASP A 19 -2.98 11.17 12.45
N GLY A 20 -2.31 10.38 13.30
CA GLY A 20 -2.81 9.98 14.63
C GLY A 20 -3.43 8.58 14.69
N SER A 21 -3.78 8.01 13.54
CA SER A 21 -4.28 6.63 13.43
C SER A 21 -3.15 5.66 13.10
N SER A 22 -2.49 5.11 14.12
CA SER A 22 -1.37 4.17 13.95
C SER A 22 -1.73 2.82 13.28
N SER A 23 -3.00 2.60 12.97
CA SER A 23 -3.55 1.33 12.48
C SER A 23 -4.07 1.40 11.04
N THR A 24 -4.20 2.60 10.47
CA THR A 24 -4.81 2.82 9.14
C THR A 24 -4.00 3.81 8.33
N LEU A 25 -4.00 3.65 7.00
CA LEU A 25 -3.40 4.58 6.05
C LEU A 25 -4.52 5.31 5.29
N SER A 26 -4.61 6.62 5.46
CA SER A 26 -5.46 7.45 4.61
C SER A 26 -4.92 7.50 3.17
N LYS A 27 -5.75 7.99 2.23
CA LYS A 27 -5.38 8.15 0.80
C LYS A 27 -4.00 8.76 0.58
N ASP A 28 -3.72 9.84 1.29
CA ASP A 28 -2.50 10.60 1.12
C ASP A 28 -1.27 9.83 1.66
N GLU A 29 -1.39 9.18 2.81
CA GLU A 29 -0.31 8.40 3.41
C GLU A 29 -0.03 7.11 2.62
N PHE A 30 -1.07 6.44 2.12
CA PHE A 30 -0.90 5.33 1.19
C PHE A 30 -0.16 5.76 -0.07
N HIS A 31 -0.55 6.89 -0.66
CA HIS A 31 0.09 7.43 -1.86
C HIS A 31 1.57 7.74 -1.62
N LYS A 32 1.91 8.36 -0.49
CA LYS A 32 3.31 8.63 -0.09
C LYS A 32 4.09 7.34 0.12
N LEU A 33 3.52 6.36 0.83
CA LEU A 33 4.17 5.09 1.10
C LEU A 33 4.50 4.38 -0.21
N VAL A 34 3.53 4.24 -1.11
CA VAL A 34 3.71 3.57 -2.40
C VAL A 34 4.73 4.31 -3.27
N THR A 35 4.72 5.65 -3.26
CA THR A 35 5.71 6.45 -4.00
C THR A 35 7.13 6.32 -3.43
N SER A 36 7.26 6.22 -2.11
CA SER A 36 8.55 6.12 -1.42
C SER A 36 9.13 4.71 -1.48
N GLN A 37 8.32 3.70 -1.16
CA GLN A 37 8.76 2.30 -1.04
C GLN A 37 8.68 1.53 -2.36
N LEU A 38 7.77 1.91 -3.26
CA LEU A 38 7.51 1.21 -4.52
C LEU A 38 7.62 2.16 -5.73
N PRO A 39 8.76 2.84 -5.93
CA PRO A 39 8.92 3.84 -7.01
C PRO A 39 8.76 3.23 -8.42
N ASN A 40 9.06 1.94 -8.58
CA ASN A 40 8.82 1.23 -9.84
C ASN A 40 7.33 0.98 -10.11
N PHE A 41 6.54 0.75 -9.05
CA PHE A 41 5.10 0.62 -9.18
C PHE A 41 4.45 1.97 -9.52
N VAL A 42 4.89 3.05 -8.88
CA VAL A 42 4.42 4.42 -9.20
C VAL A 42 4.84 4.88 -10.59
N LYS A 43 6.03 4.49 -11.07
CA LYS A 43 6.40 4.75 -12.47
C LYS A 43 5.41 4.12 -13.47
N ASN A 44 4.84 2.96 -13.14
CA ASN A 44 3.80 2.32 -13.94
C ASN A 44 2.41 2.89 -13.66
N ALA A 45 2.13 3.26 -12.41
CA ALA A 45 0.91 3.93 -11.94
C ALA A 45 1.05 5.46 -11.97
N LYS A 46 1.73 6.00 -12.99
CA LYS A 46 2.05 7.43 -13.12
C LYS A 46 0.82 8.32 -13.26
N ASP A 47 -0.32 7.68 -13.47
CA ASP A 47 -1.63 8.30 -13.44
C ASP A 47 -2.13 8.35 -11.98
N PRO A 48 -2.30 9.54 -11.37
CA PRO A 48 -2.85 9.64 -10.02
C PRO A 48 -4.23 8.97 -9.91
N GLY A 49 -4.98 8.86 -11.01
CA GLY A 49 -6.22 8.09 -11.06
C GLY A 49 -6.01 6.58 -10.87
N ALA A 50 -4.86 6.02 -11.24
CA ALA A 50 -4.57 4.59 -11.05
C ALA A 50 -4.35 4.24 -9.57
N ILE A 51 -3.72 5.12 -8.80
CA ILE A 51 -3.54 4.92 -7.34
C ILE A 51 -4.88 5.14 -6.61
N ASP A 52 -5.66 6.14 -7.03
CA ASP A 52 -6.99 6.40 -6.50
C ASP A 52 -7.93 5.20 -6.72
N GLN A 53 -7.95 4.67 -7.94
CA GLN A 53 -8.75 3.52 -8.33
C GLN A 53 -8.25 2.22 -7.67
N LEU A 54 -6.93 2.08 -7.49
CA LEU A 54 -6.34 0.97 -6.74
C LEU A 54 -6.74 1.02 -5.28
N MET A 55 -6.65 2.19 -4.65
CA MET A 55 -7.09 2.38 -3.28
C MET A 55 -8.58 2.07 -3.14
N SER A 56 -9.42 2.62 -4.02
CA SER A 56 -10.86 2.32 -4.01
C SER A 56 -11.16 0.84 -4.27
N SER A 57 -10.26 0.10 -4.95
CA SER A 57 -10.41 -1.34 -5.16
C SER A 57 -9.90 -2.18 -3.98
N LEU A 58 -9.14 -1.60 -3.07
CA LEU A 58 -8.57 -2.26 -1.89
C LEU A 58 -9.34 -1.92 -0.62
N ASP A 59 -9.90 -0.72 -0.57
CA ASP A 59 -10.78 -0.19 0.47
C ASP A 59 -12.14 -0.90 0.36
N GLU A 60 -12.20 -2.11 0.90
CA GLU A 60 -13.41 -2.96 0.83
C GLU A 60 -14.52 -2.41 1.73
N ASN A 61 -14.14 -1.79 2.84
CA ASN A 61 -15.06 -1.13 3.77
C ASN A 61 -15.54 0.25 3.28
N ASN A 62 -14.94 0.80 2.22
CA ASN A 62 -15.22 2.12 1.66
C ASN A 62 -15.17 3.23 2.73
N ASP A 63 -14.24 3.10 3.67
CA ASP A 63 -14.06 4.03 4.79
C ASP A 63 -13.12 5.20 4.41
N GLY A 64 -12.42 5.08 3.28
CA GLY A 64 -11.42 6.06 2.83
C GLY A 64 -10.03 5.83 3.44
N GLU A 65 -9.86 4.73 4.17
CA GLU A 65 -8.66 4.36 4.91
C GLU A 65 -8.32 2.88 4.69
N LEU A 66 -7.03 2.57 4.48
CA LEU A 66 -6.56 1.20 4.32
C LEU A 66 -6.04 0.65 5.64
N THR A 67 -6.63 -0.44 6.09
CA THR A 67 -6.11 -1.22 7.22
C THR A 67 -4.84 -1.98 6.83
N PHE A 68 -4.08 -2.43 7.84
CA PHE A 68 -2.90 -3.26 7.60
C PHE A 68 -3.20 -4.53 6.77
N SER A 69 -4.41 -5.10 6.93
CA SER A 69 -4.83 -6.28 6.17
C SER A 69 -5.00 -5.97 4.68
N GLU A 70 -5.67 -4.88 4.34
CA GLU A 70 -5.89 -4.43 2.96
C GLU A 70 -4.56 -4.03 2.29
N PHE A 71 -3.70 -3.35 3.04
CA PHE A 71 -2.35 -3.05 2.60
C PHE A 71 -1.52 -4.32 2.36
N TRP A 72 -1.59 -5.32 3.23
CA TRP A 72 -0.88 -6.58 3.06
C TRP A 72 -1.36 -7.36 1.83
N GLN A 73 -2.67 -7.38 1.57
CA GLN A 73 -3.27 -7.94 0.36
C GLN A 73 -2.69 -7.29 -0.90
N LEU A 74 -2.56 -5.96 -0.91
CA LEU A 74 -1.91 -5.23 -2.01
C LEU A 74 -0.46 -5.69 -2.18
N ILE A 75 0.35 -5.70 -1.12
CA ILE A 75 1.76 -6.11 -1.22
C ILE A 75 1.87 -7.54 -1.79
N GLY A 76 0.97 -8.44 -1.40
CA GLY A 76 0.85 -9.78 -1.99
C GLY A 76 0.55 -9.75 -3.49
N LYS A 77 -0.45 -8.96 -3.92
CA LYS A 77 -0.79 -8.81 -5.35
C LYS A 77 0.36 -8.18 -6.15
N LEU A 78 1.04 -7.19 -5.59
CA LEU A 78 2.20 -6.54 -6.20
C LEU A 78 3.39 -7.49 -6.32
N ALA A 79 3.70 -8.24 -5.28
CA ALA A 79 4.76 -9.25 -5.30
C ALA A 79 4.46 -10.35 -6.34
N CYS A 80 3.21 -10.79 -6.45
CA CYS A 80 2.77 -11.74 -7.47
C CYS A 80 2.96 -11.17 -8.89
N LYS A 81 2.56 -9.92 -9.11
CA LYS A 81 2.68 -9.22 -10.40
C LYS A 81 4.13 -8.92 -10.80
N GLN A 82 4.97 -8.54 -9.84
CA GLN A 82 6.40 -8.24 -10.07
C GLN A 82 7.26 -9.50 -10.21
N GLY A 83 6.89 -10.58 -9.52
CA GLY A 83 7.60 -11.86 -9.57
C GLY A 83 7.24 -12.74 -10.76
N GLY A 84 6.27 -12.33 -11.61
CA GLY A 84 5.81 -13.15 -12.73
C GLY A 84 5.05 -14.42 -12.32
N PHE A 85 4.48 -14.45 -11.10
CA PHE A 85 3.76 -15.61 -10.57
C PHE A 85 2.30 -15.71 -11.03
N CYS A 86 1.79 -14.70 -11.75
CA CYS A 86 0.57 -14.87 -12.55
C CYS A 86 0.94 -15.52 -13.88
N GLN A 87 0.91 -16.85 -13.91
CA GLN A 87 0.79 -17.65 -15.13
C GLN A 87 -0.58 -18.31 -15.17
#